data_AF-A0A7S1S890-F1
#
_entry.id   AF-A0A7S1S890-F1
#
_cell.length_a   1.000
_cell.length_b   1.000
_cell.length_c   1.000
_cell.angle_alpha   90.00
_cell.angle_beta   90.00
_cell.angle_gamma   90.00
#
_symmetry.space_group_name_H-M   'P 1'
#
loop_
_entity.id
_entity.type
_entity.pdbx_description
1 polymer ?
#
loop_
_entity_poly.entity_id
_entity_poly.type
_entity_poly.pdbx_seq_one_letter_code
_entity_poly.pdbx_strand_id
1 'polypeptide(L)'
;GYGSNPVLFKPALTTAGFCLTFEDALSHFVATDGKDPGFAIKGWREVRCENTGVNFHGGTAMAMGKAFFTTPEGKQVALEYTFGYFLDPEGEVRINLHHISAPSISA
;
A
#
# COMPACT_ATOMS: atom_id res chain seq x y z
N GLY A 1 9.38 -2.78 -8.43
CA GLY A 1 8.07 -2.62 -9.07
C GLY A 1 7.91 -3.78 -10.00
N TYR A 2 6.67 -4.21 -10.20
CA TYR A 2 6.35 -5.27 -11.14
C TYR A 2 7.00 -4.99 -12.51
N GLY A 3 7.53 -6.04 -13.15
CA GLY A 3 8.33 -5.93 -14.38
C GLY A 3 9.84 -5.86 -14.15
N SER A 4 10.32 -5.29 -13.04
CA SER A 4 11.76 -5.22 -12.71
C SER A 4 12.14 -6.16 -11.56
N ASN A 5 11.36 -6.17 -10.48
CA ASN A 5 11.61 -6.95 -9.27
C ASN A 5 10.29 -7.41 -8.65
N PRO A 6 10.27 -8.53 -7.91
CA PRO A 6 9.13 -8.90 -7.08
C PRO A 6 8.70 -7.74 -6.17
N VAL A 7 7.40 -7.61 -5.95
CA VAL A 7 6.84 -6.65 -5.00
C VAL A 7 6.21 -7.45 -3.87
N LEU A 8 6.72 -7.27 -2.66
CA LEU A 8 6.13 -7.87 -1.47
C LEU A 8 4.89 -7.07 -1.11
N PHE A 9 3.71 -7.66 -1.29
CA PHE A 9 2.45 -6.92 -1.19
C PHE A 9 1.53 -7.55 -0.14
N LYS A 10 1.28 -6.80 0.94
CA LYS A 10 0.23 -7.08 1.91
C LYS A 10 -0.89 -6.03 1.76
N PRO A 11 -2.08 -6.44 1.29
CA PRO A 11 -3.23 -5.55 1.14
C PRO A 11 -3.83 -5.18 2.50
N ALA A 12 -4.66 -4.13 2.51
CA ALA A 12 -5.41 -3.71 3.68
C ALA A 12 -6.92 -3.80 3.48
N LEU A 13 -7.66 -3.94 4.58
CA LEU A 13 -9.13 -4.00 4.59
C LEU A 13 -9.72 -5.09 3.69
N THR A 14 -9.02 -6.23 3.59
CA THR A 14 -9.42 -7.41 2.82
C THR A 14 -9.14 -8.68 3.62
N THR A 15 -9.88 -9.75 3.31
CA THR A 15 -9.61 -11.10 3.83
C THR A 15 -8.63 -11.88 2.96
N ALA A 16 -8.26 -11.34 1.80
CA ALA A 16 -7.20 -11.90 0.96
C ALA A 16 -5.85 -11.89 1.71
N GLY A 17 -5.03 -12.90 1.44
CA GLY A 17 -3.67 -13.00 1.98
C GLY A 17 -2.69 -12.04 1.27
N PHE A 18 -1.41 -12.42 1.21
CA PHE A 18 -0.42 -11.68 0.43
C PHE A 18 -0.76 -11.74 -1.07
N CYS A 19 -0.61 -10.62 -1.77
CA CYS A 19 -0.71 -10.57 -3.23
C CYS A 19 0.64 -11.00 -3.82
N LEU A 20 0.66 -12.06 -4.63
CA LEU A 20 1.90 -12.63 -5.14
C LEU A 20 2.23 -12.15 -6.56
N THR A 21 1.22 -11.64 -7.28
CA THR A 21 1.34 -11.18 -8.66
C THR A 21 0.88 -9.74 -8.82
N PHE A 22 1.13 -9.17 -10.01
CA PHE A 22 0.61 -7.86 -10.37
C PHE A 22 -0.92 -7.90 -10.46
N GLU A 23 -1.48 -9.00 -10.98
CA GLU A 23 -2.91 -9.21 -11.17
C GLU A 23 -3.64 -9.27 -9.83
N ASP A 24 -3.05 -9.91 -8.82
CA ASP A 24 -3.59 -9.93 -7.45
C ASP A 24 -3.66 -8.51 -6.87
N ALA A 25 -2.58 -7.74 -7.02
CA ALA A 25 -2.52 -6.36 -6.53
C ALA A 25 -3.49 -5.45 -7.29
N LEU A 26 -3.60 -5.61 -8.61
CA LEU A 26 -4.54 -4.88 -9.45
C LEU A 26 -5.98 -5.18 -9.04
N SER A 27 -6.32 -6.46 -8.86
CA SER A 27 -7.65 -6.86 -8.40
C SER A 27 -7.96 -6.28 -7.03
N HIS A 28 -7.00 -6.29 -6.09
CA HIS A 28 -7.20 -5.66 -4.79
C HIS A 28 -7.59 -4.18 -4.90
N PHE A 29 -7.01 -3.42 -5.84
CA PHE A 29 -7.35 -2.00 -5.98
C PHE A 29 -8.67 -1.76 -6.74
N VAL A 30 -8.91 -2.45 -7.85
CA VAL A 30 -10.01 -2.10 -8.78
C VAL A 30 -10.97 -3.25 -9.11
N ALA A 31 -10.97 -4.31 -8.32
CA ALA A 31 -11.95 -5.41 -8.36
C ALA A 31 -12.09 -6.10 -9.72
N THR A 32 -10.98 -6.37 -10.41
CA THR A 32 -11.02 -6.90 -11.80
C THR A 32 -11.55 -8.33 -11.92
N ASP A 33 -11.52 -9.12 -10.86
CA ASP A 33 -11.90 -10.54 -10.88
C ASP A 33 -12.95 -10.92 -9.82
N GLY A 34 -13.52 -9.94 -9.13
CA GLY A 34 -14.55 -10.13 -8.11
C GLY A 34 -14.05 -10.72 -6.78
N LYS A 35 -12.75 -10.94 -6.58
CA LYS A 35 -12.20 -11.45 -5.30
C LYS A 35 -12.12 -10.41 -4.20
N ASP A 36 -12.02 -9.13 -4.57
CA ASP A 36 -11.98 -7.99 -3.66
C ASP A 36 -13.03 -6.96 -4.11
N PRO A 37 -13.73 -6.28 -3.18
CA PRO A 37 -14.61 -5.16 -3.53
C PRO A 37 -13.88 -3.95 -4.13
N GLY A 38 -12.54 -3.96 -4.16
CA GLY A 38 -11.70 -2.94 -4.76
C GLY A 38 -11.40 -1.81 -3.78
N PHE A 39 -10.16 -1.75 -3.29
CA PHE A 39 -9.73 -0.75 -2.33
C PHE A 39 -9.78 0.67 -2.87
N ALA A 40 -9.32 0.90 -4.11
CA ALA A 40 -9.24 2.24 -4.71
C ALA A 40 -10.62 2.79 -5.10
N ILE A 41 -11.58 1.91 -5.39
CA ILE A 41 -12.93 2.27 -5.86
C ILE A 41 -13.97 2.39 -4.73
N LYS A 42 -13.54 2.38 -3.47
CA LYS A 42 -14.41 2.62 -2.29
C LYS A 42 -14.96 4.06 -2.17
N GLY A 43 -14.60 4.96 -3.08
CA GLY A 43 -15.09 6.34 -3.08
C GLY A 43 -14.42 7.24 -2.03
N TRP A 44 -13.14 6.99 -1.72
CA TRP A 44 -12.39 7.83 -0.80
C TRP A 44 -12.41 9.29 -1.23
N ARG A 45 -12.85 10.18 -0.34
CA ARG A 45 -12.90 11.64 -0.60
C ARG A 45 -11.55 12.31 -0.42
N GLU A 46 -10.73 11.75 0.44
CA GLU A 46 -9.41 12.27 0.78
C GLU A 46 -8.52 11.12 1.24
N VAL A 47 -7.24 11.19 0.86
CA VAL A 47 -6.19 10.30 1.33
C VAL A 47 -5.01 11.16 1.75
N ARG A 48 -4.56 11.00 3.00
CA ARG A 48 -3.34 11.66 3.51
C ARG A 48 -2.41 10.64 4.12
N CYS A 49 -1.12 10.82 3.90
CA CYS A 49 -0.07 10.02 4.52
C CYS A 49 0.80 10.90 5.40
N GLU A 50 1.08 10.41 6.61
CA GLU A 50 1.98 11.03 7.56
C GLU A 50 3.13 10.07 7.81
N ASN A 51 4.31 10.43 7.30
CA ASN A 51 5.53 9.67 7.56
C ASN A 51 5.91 9.82 9.04
N THR A 52 6.04 8.71 9.74
CA THR A 52 6.73 8.65 11.03
C THR A 52 8.23 8.77 10.82
N GLY A 53 8.75 8.18 9.73
CA GLY A 53 10.16 8.25 9.39
C GLY A 53 10.46 7.65 8.02
N VAL A 54 11.63 8.01 7.50
CA VAL A 54 12.18 7.48 6.25
C VAL A 54 13.66 7.18 6.45
N ASN A 55 14.06 5.95 6.16
CA ASN A 55 15.46 5.54 6.16
C ASN A 55 15.93 5.40 4.72
N PHE A 56 17.10 5.98 4.41
CA PHE A 56 17.75 5.87 3.10
C PHE A 56 18.98 4.98 3.21
N HIS A 57 19.17 4.08 2.24
CA HIS A 57 20.34 3.23 2.16
C HIS A 57 20.74 3.01 0.69
N GLY A 58 21.75 3.74 0.24
CA GLY A 58 22.19 3.72 -1.15
C GLY A 58 21.04 4.05 -2.11
N GLY A 59 20.78 3.17 -3.06
CA GLY A 59 19.67 3.30 -4.01
C GLY A 59 18.30 2.84 -3.50
N THR A 60 18.14 2.62 -2.19
CA THR A 60 16.88 2.15 -1.58
C THR A 60 16.40 3.08 -0.47
N ALA A 61 15.08 3.06 -0.22
CA ALA A 61 14.48 3.77 0.90
C ALA A 61 13.37 2.94 1.55
N MET A 62 13.18 3.12 2.85
CA MET A 62 12.09 2.52 3.62
C MET A 62 11.34 3.64 4.33
N ALA A 63 10.04 3.74 4.10
CA ALA A 63 9.16 4.71 4.75
C ALA A 63 8.12 3.98 5.60
N MET A 64 7.85 4.52 6.79
CA MET A 64 6.78 4.04 7.66
C MET A 64 5.96 5.23 8.13
N GLY A 65 4.65 5.01 8.29
CA GLY A 65 3.76 6.07 8.71
C GLY A 65 2.32 5.63 8.87
N LYS A 66 1.44 6.63 8.98
CA LYS A 66 -0.01 6.44 9.00
C LYS A 66 -0.63 6.94 7.72
N ALA A 67 -1.51 6.14 7.13
CA ALA A 67 -2.35 6.54 6.01
C ALA A 67 -3.78 6.71 6.52
N PHE A 68 -4.39 7.85 6.22
CA PHE A 68 -5.75 8.17 6.62
C PHE A 68 -6.61 8.31 5.39
N PHE A 69 -7.71 7.57 5.36
CA PHE A 69 -8.66 7.52 4.28
C PHE A 69 -10.00 8.07 4.75
N THR A 70 -10.52 9.08 4.07
CA THR A 70 -11.82 9.68 4.39
C THR A 70 -12.91 9.06 3.52
N THR A 71 -13.92 8.43 4.13
CA THR A 71 -15.06 7.80 3.44
C THR A 71 -15.97 8.85 2.78
N PRO A 72 -16.89 8.46 1.87
CA PRO A 72 -17.91 9.36 1.35
C PRO A 72 -18.70 10.12 2.43
N GLU A 73 -18.98 9.46 3.55
CA GLU A 73 -19.72 9.99 4.71
C GLU A 73 -18.86 10.90 5.60
N GLY A 74 -17.58 11.10 5.27
CA GLY A 74 -16.65 11.95 6.03
C GLY A 74 -16.01 11.26 7.24
N LYS A 75 -16.17 9.95 7.41
CA LYS A 75 -15.49 9.20 8.46
C LYS A 75 -14.04 8.92 8.07
N GLN A 76 -13.11 9.05 9.02
CA GLN A 76 -11.71 8.74 8.78
C GLN A 76 -11.36 7.31 9.21
N VAL A 77 -10.65 6.58 8.35
CA VAL A 77 -10.05 5.27 8.61
C VAL A 77 -8.54 5.45 8.67
N ALA A 78 -7.92 5.14 9.80
CA ALA A 78 -6.47 5.20 9.98
C ALA A 78 -5.87 3.80 9.81
N LEU A 79 -4.83 3.70 8.98
CA LEU A 79 -4.03 2.50 8.74
C LEU A 79 -2.55 2.83 8.95
N GLU A 80 -1.75 1.83 9.25
CA GLU A 80 -0.30 1.94 9.34
C GLU A 80 0.30 1.35 8.07
N TYR A 81 1.31 2.01 7.50
CA TYR A 81 2.01 1.52 6.32
C TYR A 81 3.50 1.37 6.55
N THR A 82 4.08 0.42 5.83
CA THR A 82 5.51 0.33 5.55
C THR A 82 5.69 0.16 4.05
N PHE A 83 6.41 1.10 3.43
CA PHE A 83 6.75 1.06 2.02
C PHE A 83 8.25 0.95 1.82
N GLY A 84 8.65 0.08 0.90
CA GLY A 84 10.01 -0.05 0.43
C GLY A 84 10.12 0.47 -1.00
N TYR A 85 11.21 1.16 -1.27
CA TYR A 85 11.53 1.78 -2.54
C TYR A 85 12.94 1.42 -2.99
N PHE A 86 13.14 1.41 -4.31
CA PHE A 86 14.45 1.37 -4.94
C PHE A 86 14.44 2.22 -6.22
N LEU A 87 15.62 2.63 -6.67
CA LEU A 87 15.82 3.24 -7.99
C LEU A 87 15.99 2.15 -9.06
N ASP A 88 15.23 2.23 -10.15
CA ASP A 88 15.45 1.38 -11.32
C ASP A 88 16.70 1.84 -12.12
N PRO A 89 17.13 1.11 -13.17
CA PRO A 89 18.32 1.48 -13.95
C PRO A 89 18.25 2.87 -14.58
N GLU A 90 17.06 3.39 -14.81
CA GLU A 90 16.80 4.73 -15.34
C GLU A 90 16.82 5.81 -14.24
N GLY A 91 16.92 5.41 -12.97
CA GLY A 91 16.94 6.32 -11.82
C GLY A 91 15.56 6.68 -11.29
N GLU A 92 14.51 5.99 -11.73
CA GLU A 92 13.13 6.23 -11.31
C GLU A 92 12.80 5.45 -10.03
N VAL A 93 12.04 6.08 -9.13
CA VAL A 93 11.62 5.47 -7.86
C VAL A 93 10.54 4.42 -8.10
N ARG A 94 10.78 3.19 -7.65
CA ARG A 94 9.85 2.07 -7.73
C ARG A 94 9.59 1.46 -6.36
N ILE A 95 8.37 0.98 -6.14
CA ILE A 95 8.01 0.23 -4.91
C ILE A 95 8.47 -1.23 -5.04
N ASN A 96 9.08 -1.78 -3.98
CA ASN A 96 9.39 -3.21 -3.82
C ASN A 96 8.73 -3.85 -2.58
N LEU A 97 8.17 -3.03 -1.68
CA LEU A 97 7.38 -3.48 -0.54
C LEU A 97 6.18 -2.55 -0.38
N HIS A 98 4.98 -3.13 -0.38
CA HIS A 98 3.72 -2.49 -0.06
C HIS A 98 3.08 -3.23 1.11
N HIS A 99 3.16 -2.68 2.32
CA HIS A 99 2.51 -3.26 3.49
C HIS A 99 1.62 -2.21 4.13
N ILE A 100 0.32 -2.48 4.17
CA ILE A 100 -0.64 -1.68 4.93
C ILE A 100 -1.39 -2.60 5.89
N SER A 101 -1.57 -2.16 7.13
CA SER A 101 -2.32 -2.91 8.15
C SER A 101 -3.19 -1.99 9.01
N ALA A 102 -4.21 -2.56 9.63
CA ALA A 102 -4.88 -1.88 10.74
C ALA A 102 -3.87 -1.65 11.87
N PRO A 103 -4.01 -0.56 12.65
CA PRO A 103 -3.15 -0.32 13.79
C PRO A 103 -3.19 -1.51 14.75
N SER A 104 -2.04 -1.88 15.32
CA SER A 104 -2.04 -2.85 16.42
C SER A 104 -2.83 -2.26 17.58
N ILE A 105 -3.90 -2.92 18.02
CA ILE A 105 -4.51 -2.62 19.31
C ILE A 105 -3.48 -3.03 20.35
N SER A 106 -2.97 -2.08 21.15
CA SER A 106 -2.16 -2.44 22.32
C SER A 106 -3.06 -3.24 23.27
N ALA A 107 -2.69 -4.49 23.53
CA ALA A 107 -3.22 -5.23 24.67
C ALA A 107 -2.79 -4.56 25.98
#